data_AF-A0AAW6TAY6-F1
#
_entry.id   AF-A0AAW6TAY6-F1
#
_cell.length_a   1.000
_cell.length_b   1.000
_cell.length_c   1.000
_cell.angle_alpha   90.00
_cell.angle_beta   90.00
_cell.angle_gamma   90.00
#
_symmetry.space_group_name_H-M   'P 1'
#
loop_
_entity.id
_entity.type
_entity.pdbx_description
1 polymer ?
#
loop_
_entity_poly.entity_id
_entity_poly.type
_entity_poly.pdbx_seq_one_letter_code
_entity_poly.pdbx_strand_id
1 'polypeptide(L)'
;MLKHPQADEIKRQVFIEQLADYQSSNRPIIYLDECGFKTSSYRPYAYAPRGQKCFDSYNWQLKSTTNAIGAIHGNQLFAVGLYDFNINADVFYHWTKNLLLPALSPHSLIVMDNARFHIREDIKNLIEQAGHTILWLPPYSPDLNPIEHIWAWVKRLRQDWRLDDIDKLFFYFMWICGSF
;
A
#
# COMPACT_ATOMS: atom_id res chain seq x y z
N MET A 1 10.82 12.79 13.20
CA MET A 1 9.95 12.66 12.00
C MET A 1 10.25 13.81 11.07
N LEU A 2 10.60 13.53 9.81
CA LEU A 2 10.73 14.56 8.77
C LEU A 2 9.31 14.99 8.37
N LYS A 3 8.89 16.20 8.77
CA LYS A 3 7.60 16.77 8.37
C LYS A 3 7.73 17.33 6.96
N HIS A 4 6.81 16.98 6.06
CA HIS A 4 6.80 17.56 4.71
C HIS A 4 6.44 19.05 4.79
N PRO A 5 7.15 19.96 4.11
CA PRO A 5 6.95 21.41 4.23
C PRO A 5 5.58 21.91 3.74
N GLN A 6 4.84 21.07 3.00
CA GLN A 6 3.49 21.38 2.50
C GLN A 6 2.37 20.72 3.34
N ALA A 7 2.71 20.08 4.45
CA ALA A 7 1.72 19.45 5.33
C ALA A 7 0.95 20.53 6.11
N ASP A 8 -0.37 20.51 5.99
CA ASP A 8 -1.27 21.40 6.73
C ASP A 8 -1.50 20.83 8.14
N GLU A 9 -0.91 21.47 9.16
CA GLU A 9 -0.97 20.99 10.54
C GLU A 9 -2.40 20.97 11.11
N ILE A 10 -3.28 21.88 10.66
CA ILE A 10 -4.67 21.94 11.12
C ILE A 10 -5.42 20.71 10.61
N LYS A 11 -5.30 20.39 9.32
CA LYS A 11 -5.95 19.21 8.74
C LYS A 11 -5.43 17.91 9.34
N ARG A 12 -4.14 17.85 9.67
CA ARG A 12 -3.55 16.70 10.36
C ARG A 12 -4.11 16.53 11.75
N GLN A 13 -4.27 17.61 12.50
CA GLN A 13 -4.83 17.56 13.84
C GLN A 13 -6.28 17.09 13.81
N VAL A 14 -7.10 17.63 12.91
CA VAL A 14 -8.50 17.19 12.71
C VAL A 14 -8.57 15.70 12.36
N PHE A 15 -7.69 15.21 11.47
CA PHE A 15 -7.63 13.79 11.12
C PHE A 15 -7.30 12.91 12.34
N ILE A 16 -6.33 13.33 13.17
CA ILE A 16 -5.94 12.58 14.37
C ILE A 16 -7.09 12.52 15.37
N GLU A 17 -7.81 13.62 15.57
CA GLU A 17 -8.98 13.67 16.45
C GLU A 17 -10.10 12.75 15.95
N GLN A 18 -10.43 12.82 14.66
CA GLN A 18 -11.41 11.92 14.05
C GLN A 18 -11.00 10.45 14.20
N LEU A 19 -9.72 10.14 13.95
CA LEU A 19 -9.20 8.78 14.09
C LEU A 19 -9.33 8.28 15.53
N ALA A 20 -9.03 9.13 16.53
CA ALA A 20 -9.17 8.80 17.94
C ALA A 20 -10.62 8.51 18.34
N ASP A 21 -11.58 9.29 17.83
CA ASP A 21 -13.01 9.04 18.02
C ASP A 21 -13.42 7.67 17.49
N TYR A 22 -12.97 7.31 16.29
CA TYR A 22 -13.26 5.99 15.72
C TYR A 22 -12.58 4.85 16.48
N GLN A 23 -11.35 5.05 16.97
CA GLN A 23 -10.68 4.07 17.83
C GLN A 23 -11.47 3.82 19.12
N SER A 24 -12.02 4.88 19.73
CA SER A 24 -12.85 4.77 20.93
C SER A 24 -14.15 3.97 20.69
N SER A 25 -14.68 4.02 19.47
CA SER A 25 -15.88 3.28 19.05
C SER A 25 -15.63 1.79 18.75
N ASN A 26 -14.39 1.30 18.94
CA ASN A 26 -13.96 -0.07 18.70
C ASN A 26 -14.28 -0.58 17.27
N ARG A 27 -14.25 0.33 16.28
CA ARG A 27 -14.44 0.00 14.88
C ARG A 27 -13.11 -0.47 14.26
N PRO A 28 -13.12 -1.52 13.41
CA PRO A 28 -11.93 -1.91 12.67
C PRO A 28 -11.44 -0.77 11.78
N ILE A 29 -10.14 -0.45 11.86
CA ILE A 29 -9.53 0.60 11.05
C ILE A 29 -8.66 -0.05 10.00
N ILE A 30 -8.98 0.25 8.75
CA ILE A 30 -8.41 -0.35 7.56
C ILE A 30 -7.67 0.74 6.82
N TYR A 31 -6.41 0.53 6.54
CA TYR A 31 -5.61 1.46 5.74
C TYR A 31 -5.34 0.84 4.39
N LEU A 32 -5.56 1.57 3.30
CA LEU A 32 -5.26 1.11 1.94
C LEU A 32 -4.38 2.10 1.21
N ASP A 33 -3.63 1.59 0.24
CA ASP A 33 -2.73 2.36 -0.60
C ASP A 33 -2.21 1.53 -1.78
N GLU A 34 -1.61 2.21 -2.76
CA GLU A 34 -0.93 1.63 -3.90
C GLU A 34 0.60 1.60 -3.75
N CYS A 35 1.23 0.58 -4.30
CA CYS A 35 2.68 0.50 -4.33
C CYS A 35 3.22 -0.02 -5.67
N GLY A 36 4.09 0.76 -6.32
CA GLY A 36 4.80 0.34 -7.52
C GLY A 36 6.06 -0.48 -7.23
N PHE A 37 6.19 -1.63 -7.91
CA PHE A 37 7.36 -2.50 -7.91
C PHE A 37 8.00 -2.53 -9.30
N LYS A 38 9.18 -1.94 -9.44
CA LYS A 38 9.95 -2.00 -10.70
C LYS A 38 10.60 -3.38 -10.87
N THR A 39 10.52 -3.96 -12.06
CA THR A 39 11.04 -5.32 -12.35
C THR A 39 12.52 -5.48 -12.06
N SER A 40 13.34 -4.43 -12.18
CA SER A 40 14.76 -4.46 -11.82
C SER A 40 15.04 -3.70 -10.51
N SER A 41 15.62 -4.35 -9.50
CA SER A 41 16.21 -3.65 -8.35
C SER A 41 17.68 -3.31 -8.64
N TYR A 42 18.03 -2.03 -8.73
CA TYR A 42 19.42 -1.60 -8.88
C TYR A 42 20.14 -1.65 -7.52
N ARG A 43 21.21 -2.44 -7.39
CA ARG A 43 22.10 -2.41 -6.22
C ARG A 43 23.39 -1.65 -6.57
N PRO A 44 23.66 -0.49 -5.95
CA PRO A 44 24.88 0.26 -6.21
C PRO A 44 26.14 -0.37 -5.58
N TYR A 45 25.97 -1.30 -4.63
CA TYR A 45 27.08 -1.89 -3.87
C TYR A 45 26.99 -3.41 -3.83
N ALA A 46 28.14 -4.05 -4.02
CA ALA A 46 28.35 -5.50 -3.87
C ALA A 46 29.78 -5.77 -3.41
N TYR A 47 30.00 -6.89 -2.73
CA TYR A 47 31.33 -7.31 -2.30
C TYR A 47 31.96 -8.22 -3.35
N ALA A 48 33.23 -7.97 -3.67
CA ALA A 48 34.06 -8.84 -4.51
C ALA A 48 35.45 -8.99 -3.87
N PRO A 49 36.19 -10.09 -4.16
CA PRO A 49 37.57 -10.22 -3.74
C PRO A 49 38.42 -9.02 -4.16
N ARG A 50 39.40 -8.66 -3.34
CA ARG A 50 40.26 -7.49 -3.59
C ARG A 50 40.94 -7.63 -4.96
N GLY A 51 40.72 -6.65 -5.84
CA GLY A 51 41.26 -6.63 -7.21
C GLY A 51 40.32 -7.19 -8.29
N GLN A 52 39.13 -7.70 -7.92
CA GLN A 52 38.13 -8.19 -8.88
C GLN A 52 36.97 -7.20 -9.03
N LYS A 53 36.45 -7.10 -10.26
CA LYS A 53 35.22 -6.33 -10.53
C LYS A 53 34.00 -7.18 -10.19
N CYS A 54 33.03 -6.59 -9.50
CA CYS A 54 31.69 -7.18 -9.39
C CYS A 54 30.91 -6.86 -10.66
N PHE A 55 30.49 -7.90 -11.38
CA PHE A 55 29.62 -7.74 -12.54
C PHE A 55 28.18 -8.00 -12.11
N ASP A 56 27.28 -7.11 -12.51
CA ASP A 56 25.85 -7.32 -12.42
C ASP A 56 25.24 -7.08 -13.81
N SER A 57 24.16 -7.81 -14.12
CA SER A 57 23.49 -7.73 -15.40
C SER A 57 22.18 -6.97 -15.25
N TYR A 58 22.05 -5.84 -15.93
CA TYR A 58 20.83 -5.05 -15.95
C TYR A 58 20.10 -5.21 -17.28
N ASN A 59 18.87 -5.72 -17.25
CA ASN A 59 18.04 -5.84 -18.46
C ASN A 59 17.26 -4.54 -18.71
N TRP A 60 17.78 -3.69 -19.60
CA TRP A 60 17.19 -2.39 -19.95
C TRP A 60 15.82 -2.50 -20.67
N GLN A 61 15.46 -3.67 -21.19
CA GLN A 61 14.23 -3.89 -21.96
C GLN A 61 13.03 -4.29 -21.08
N LEU A 62 13.27 -4.85 -19.88
CA LEU A 62 12.23 -5.24 -18.92
C LEU A 62 11.82 -4.08 -18.01
N LYS A 63 11.47 -2.92 -18.59
CA LYS A 63 10.89 -1.79 -17.85
C LYS A 63 9.40 -2.02 -17.53
N SER A 64 9.03 -3.21 -17.07
CA SER A 64 7.71 -3.41 -16.47
C SER A 64 7.71 -2.88 -15.03
N THR A 65 6.56 -2.39 -14.58
CA THR A 65 6.31 -2.05 -13.19
C THR A 65 5.03 -2.75 -12.82
N THR A 66 5.09 -3.63 -11.82
CA THR A 66 3.90 -4.23 -11.24
C THR A 66 3.41 -3.31 -10.15
N ASN A 67 2.19 -2.82 -10.26
CA ASN A 67 1.54 -2.03 -9.23
C ASN A 67 0.72 -2.97 -8.34
N ALA A 68 0.92 -2.86 -7.04
CA ALA A 68 0.11 -3.52 -6.04
C ALA A 68 -0.91 -2.52 -5.47
N ILE A 69 -2.12 -2.99 -5.21
CA ILE A 69 -3.10 -2.35 -4.33
C ILE A 69 -3.27 -3.28 -3.13
N GLY A 70 -3.28 -2.75 -1.93
CA GLY A 70 -3.50 -3.56 -0.74
C GLY A 70 -4.18 -2.79 0.37
N ALA A 71 -4.72 -3.55 1.33
CA ALA A 71 -5.28 -3.02 2.55
C ALA A 71 -4.63 -3.70 3.76
N ILE A 72 -4.52 -2.98 4.88
CA ILE A 72 -4.02 -3.54 6.15
C ILE A 72 -5.04 -3.36 7.26
N HIS A 73 -5.08 -4.34 8.16
CA HIS A 73 -5.80 -4.27 9.43
C HIS A 73 -4.86 -4.75 10.52
N GLY A 74 -4.60 -3.93 11.55
CA GLY A 74 -3.69 -4.31 12.65
C GLY A 74 -2.30 -4.77 12.16
N ASN A 75 -1.72 -4.08 11.17
CA ASN A 75 -0.44 -4.40 10.51
C ASN A 75 -0.42 -5.70 9.68
N GLN A 76 -1.56 -6.37 9.52
CA GLN A 76 -1.68 -7.53 8.63
C GLN A 76 -2.19 -7.06 7.26
N LEU A 77 -1.43 -7.38 6.21
CA LEU A 77 -1.82 -7.11 4.83
C LEU A 77 -2.87 -8.13 4.37
N PHE A 78 -3.90 -7.64 3.69
CA PHE A 78 -4.96 -8.42 3.09
C PHE A 78 -5.48 -7.73 1.82
N ALA A 79 -6.35 -8.41 1.07
CA ALA A 79 -6.95 -7.91 -0.18
C ALA A 79 -5.91 -7.36 -1.18
N VAL A 80 -4.79 -8.06 -1.38
CA VAL A 80 -3.74 -7.62 -2.31
C VAL A 80 -4.15 -7.91 -3.75
N GLY A 81 -4.13 -6.89 -4.60
CA GLY A 81 -4.25 -7.01 -6.06
C GLY A 81 -2.95 -6.61 -6.75
N LEU A 82 -2.47 -7.42 -7.68
CA LEU A 82 -1.26 -7.15 -8.47
C LEU A 82 -1.65 -6.87 -9.93
N TYR A 83 -1.09 -5.80 -10.49
CA TYR A 83 -1.43 -5.31 -11.83
C TYR A 83 -0.18 -4.88 -12.59
N ASP A 84 0.04 -5.41 -13.79
CA ASP A 84 1.18 -5.02 -14.65
C ASP A 84 0.90 -3.77 -15.50
N PHE A 85 -0.13 -3.01 -15.13
CA PHE A 85 -0.54 -1.77 -15.77
C PHE A 85 -0.82 -0.69 -14.72
N ASN A 86 -0.96 0.55 -15.19
CA ASN A 86 -1.29 1.68 -14.31
C ASN A 86 -2.70 1.49 -13.72
N ILE A 87 -2.79 1.63 -12.41
CA ILE A 87 -4.07 1.60 -11.72
C ILE A 87 -4.84 2.87 -12.07
N ASN A 88 -6.03 2.67 -12.62
CA ASN A 88 -7.00 3.73 -12.87
C ASN A 88 -8.19 3.55 -11.92
N ALA A 89 -9.15 4.48 -11.99
CA ALA A 89 -10.32 4.44 -11.13
C ALA A 89 -11.21 3.20 -11.33
N ASP A 90 -11.27 2.62 -12.53
CA ASP A 90 -12.07 1.41 -12.79
C ASP A 90 -11.44 0.17 -12.17
N VAL A 91 -10.11 0.06 -12.27
CA VAL A 91 -9.33 -1.01 -11.64
C VAL A 91 -9.50 -0.93 -10.13
N PHE A 92 -9.37 0.27 -9.56
CA PHE A 92 -9.60 0.50 -8.13
C PHE A 92 -11.04 0.18 -7.71
N TYR A 93 -12.04 0.56 -8.50
CA TYR A 93 -13.44 0.22 -8.25
C TYR A 93 -13.66 -1.31 -8.22
N HIS A 94 -13.12 -2.02 -9.21
CA HIS A 94 -13.24 -3.49 -9.25
C HIS A 94 -12.48 -4.18 -8.12
N TRP A 95 -11.30 -3.69 -7.77
CA TRP A 95 -10.55 -4.17 -6.61
C TRP A 95 -11.33 -3.93 -5.31
N THR A 96 -11.89 -2.74 -5.14
CA THR A 96 -12.73 -2.38 -3.97
C THR A 96 -13.91 -3.34 -3.86
N LYS A 97 -14.67 -3.50 -4.95
CA LYS A 97 -15.86 -4.34 -4.98
C LYS A 97 -15.58 -5.82 -4.73
N ASN A 98 -14.54 -6.36 -5.36
CA ASN A 98 -14.34 -7.81 -5.46
C ASN A 98 -13.32 -8.36 -4.45
N LEU A 99 -12.39 -7.54 -3.96
CA LEU A 99 -11.33 -7.97 -3.03
C LEU A 99 -11.44 -7.28 -1.67
N LEU A 100 -11.65 -5.96 -1.64
CA LEU A 100 -11.72 -5.23 -0.39
C LEU A 100 -13.00 -5.55 0.38
N LEU A 101 -14.18 -5.18 -0.15
CA LEU A 101 -15.45 -5.27 0.56
C LEU A 101 -15.76 -6.67 1.10
N PRO A 102 -15.54 -7.78 0.35
CA PRO A 102 -15.83 -9.12 0.86
C PRO A 102 -14.93 -9.53 2.03
N ALA A 103 -13.75 -8.91 2.17
CA ALA A 103 -12.79 -9.17 3.23
C ALA A 103 -12.93 -8.22 4.43
N LEU A 104 -13.80 -7.20 4.33
CA LEU A 104 -13.97 -6.21 5.40
C LEU A 104 -14.87 -6.73 6.52
N SER A 105 -14.47 -6.40 7.75
CA SER A 105 -15.37 -6.51 8.90
C SER A 105 -16.51 -5.48 8.82
N PRO A 106 -17.71 -5.80 9.33
CA PRO A 106 -18.84 -4.87 9.34
C PRO A 106 -18.47 -3.52 9.97
N HIS A 107 -19.00 -2.44 9.39
CA HIS A 107 -18.79 -1.08 9.90
C HIS A 107 -17.32 -0.66 10.03
N SER A 108 -16.41 -1.23 9.24
CA SER A 108 -15.01 -0.76 9.19
C SER A 108 -14.89 0.73 8.81
N LEU A 109 -13.86 1.38 9.35
CA LEU A 109 -13.36 2.68 8.91
C LEU A 109 -12.25 2.44 7.89
N ILE A 110 -12.37 3.03 6.71
CA ILE A 110 -11.41 2.91 5.63
C ILE A 110 -10.64 4.23 5.50
N VAL A 111 -9.34 4.16 5.71
CA VAL A 111 -8.40 5.27 5.58
C VAL A 111 -7.69 5.17 4.25
N MET A 112 -7.81 6.22 3.42
CA MET A 112 -7.15 6.30 2.12
C MET A 112 -6.78 7.74 1.76
N ASP A 113 -5.86 7.92 0.80
CA ASP A 113 -5.43 9.24 0.35
C ASP A 113 -6.44 9.93 -0.58
N ASN A 114 -6.18 11.19 -0.92
CA ASN A 114 -7.05 11.99 -1.78
C ASN A 114 -6.70 11.88 -3.28
N ALA A 115 -6.12 10.76 -3.74
CA ALA A 115 -5.85 10.57 -5.16
C ALA A 115 -7.13 10.73 -5.99
N ARG A 116 -7.00 11.31 -7.19
CA ARG A 116 -8.16 11.65 -8.04
C ARG A 116 -9.04 10.44 -8.35
N PHE A 117 -8.44 9.25 -8.43
CA PHE A 117 -9.16 8.01 -8.69
C PHE A 117 -9.80 7.41 -7.43
N HIS A 118 -9.33 7.74 -6.23
CA HIS A 118 -9.98 7.36 -4.96
C HIS A 118 -11.26 8.16 -4.70
N ILE A 119 -11.24 9.46 -5.01
CA ILE A 119 -12.35 10.37 -4.70
C ILE A 119 -13.54 10.26 -5.66
N ARG A 120 -13.56 9.25 -6.56
CA ARG A 120 -14.66 9.04 -7.50
C ARG A 120 -15.94 8.69 -6.74
N GLU A 121 -17.04 9.29 -7.18
CA GLU A 121 -18.30 9.27 -6.44
C GLU A 121 -18.91 7.86 -6.34
N ASP A 122 -18.75 7.03 -7.36
CA ASP A 122 -19.22 5.64 -7.35
C ASP A 122 -18.45 4.74 -6.38
N ILE A 123 -17.14 4.97 -6.17
CA ILE A 123 -16.33 4.27 -5.17
C ILE A 123 -16.80 4.65 -3.77
N LYS A 124 -17.03 5.94 -3.51
CA LYS A 124 -17.57 6.39 -2.21
C LYS A 124 -18.92 5.77 -1.93
N ASN A 125 -19.84 5.88 -2.88
CA ASN A 125 -21.18 5.29 -2.77
C ASN A 125 -21.11 3.77 -2.54
N LEU A 126 -20.23 3.07 -3.24
CA LEU A 126 -20.04 1.63 -3.09
C LEU A 126 -19.64 1.26 -1.65
N ILE A 127 -18.69 1.99 -1.06
CA ILE A 127 -18.19 1.76 0.30
C ILE A 127 -19.25 2.12 1.35
N GLU A 128 -19.91 3.27 1.18
CA GLU A 128 -20.93 3.75 2.12
C GLU A 128 -22.19 2.88 2.10
N GLN A 129 -22.63 2.42 0.92
CA GLN A 129 -23.75 1.49 0.77
C GLN A 129 -23.45 0.11 1.38
N ALA A 130 -22.18 -0.30 1.42
CA ALA A 130 -21.74 -1.49 2.14
C ALA A 130 -21.68 -1.29 3.68
N GLY A 131 -21.99 -0.09 4.17
CA GLY A 131 -22.07 0.23 5.60
C GLY A 131 -20.74 0.60 6.24
N HIS A 132 -19.73 0.95 5.44
CA HIS A 132 -18.42 1.40 5.89
C HIS A 132 -18.29 2.92 5.83
N THR A 133 -17.30 3.47 6.54
CA THR A 133 -17.03 4.92 6.55
C THR A 133 -15.67 5.18 5.97
N ILE A 134 -15.53 6.26 5.18
CA ILE A 134 -14.25 6.69 4.63
C ILE A 134 -13.69 7.84 5.47
N LEU A 135 -12.39 7.77 5.77
CA LEU A 135 -11.62 8.86 6.35
C LEU A 135 -10.45 9.20 5.43
N TRP A 136 -10.43 10.43 4.94
CA TRP A 136 -9.42 10.88 3.98
C TRP A 136 -8.14 11.31 4.69
N LEU A 137 -6.99 10.81 4.24
CA LEU A 137 -5.70 11.24 4.74
C LEU A 137 -5.45 12.71 4.37
N PRO A 138 -4.90 13.50 5.31
CA PRO A 138 -4.47 14.87 5.00
C PRO A 138 -3.35 14.83 3.95
N PRO A 139 -3.31 15.80 3.02
CA PRO A 139 -2.26 15.86 2.00
C PRO A 139 -0.85 15.79 2.60
N TYR A 140 0.07 15.15 1.88
CA TYR A 140 1.48 15.04 2.24
C TYR A 140 1.74 14.43 3.64
N SER A 141 0.87 13.52 4.07
CA SER A 141 0.95 12.88 5.40
C SER A 141 1.07 11.34 5.34
N PRO A 142 2.04 10.79 4.57
CA PRO A 142 2.22 9.34 4.48
C PRO A 142 2.60 8.70 5.82
N ASP A 143 3.15 9.48 6.75
CA ASP A 143 3.47 9.03 8.11
C ASP A 143 2.24 8.65 8.94
N LEU A 144 1.05 9.10 8.53
CA LEU A 144 -0.22 8.72 9.14
C LEU A 144 -0.86 7.48 8.49
N ASN A 145 -0.20 6.89 7.50
CA ASN A 145 -0.65 5.70 6.80
C ASN A 145 0.28 4.49 7.07
N PRO A 146 -0.05 3.60 8.02
CA PRO A 146 0.86 2.52 8.42
C PRO A 146 1.18 1.51 7.31
N ILE A 147 0.38 1.45 6.23
CA ILE A 147 0.64 0.56 5.10
C ILE A 147 1.94 0.91 4.38
N GLU A 148 2.38 2.16 4.44
CA GLU A 148 3.66 2.62 3.89
C GLU A 148 4.85 1.86 4.52
N HIS A 149 4.75 1.52 5.81
CA HIS A 149 5.75 0.70 6.49
C HIS A 149 5.73 -0.75 6.00
N ILE A 150 4.54 -1.29 5.71
CA ILE A 150 4.39 -2.63 5.12
C ILE A 150 4.99 -2.65 3.72
N TRP A 151 4.71 -1.65 2.89
CA TRP A 151 5.32 -1.51 1.56
C TRP A 151 6.84 -1.40 1.61
N ALA A 152 7.37 -0.60 2.53
CA ALA A 152 8.81 -0.52 2.75
C ALA A 152 9.42 -1.88 3.15
N TRP A 153 8.71 -2.65 3.99
CA TRP A 153 9.15 -3.99 4.40
C TRP A 153 9.13 -4.98 3.25
N VAL A 154 8.05 -5.05 2.46
CA VAL A 154 7.95 -5.90 1.27
C VAL A 154 9.06 -5.58 0.26
N LYS A 155 9.31 -4.29 -0.01
CA LYS A 155 10.40 -3.84 -0.89
C LYS A 155 11.78 -4.26 -0.37
N ARG A 156 11.99 -4.20 0.95
CA ARG A 156 13.23 -4.66 1.57
C ARG A 156 13.41 -6.16 1.43
N LEU A 157 12.39 -6.96 1.75
CA LEU A 157 12.43 -8.42 1.59
C LEU A 157 12.74 -8.83 0.16
N ARG A 158 12.14 -8.13 -0.81
CA ARG A 158 12.45 -8.32 -2.23
C ARG A 158 13.95 -8.17 -2.52
N GLN A 159 14.56 -7.10 -2.01
CA GLN A 159 15.99 -6.84 -2.19
C GLN A 159 16.87 -7.86 -1.48
N ASP A 160 16.46 -8.32 -0.30
CA ASP A 160 17.21 -9.28 0.51
C ASP A 160 17.15 -10.69 -0.09
N TRP A 161 15.99 -11.10 -0.63
CA TRP A 161 15.80 -12.41 -1.25
C TRP A 161 16.18 -12.48 -2.73
N ARG A 162 16.44 -11.33 -3.37
CA ARG A 162 16.73 -11.24 -4.81
C ARG A 162 15.62 -11.86 -5.66
N LEU A 163 14.38 -11.59 -5.26
CA LEU A 163 13.20 -12.16 -5.90
C LEU A 163 12.58 -11.12 -6.84
N ASP A 164 12.75 -11.32 -8.14
CA ASP A 164 12.16 -10.43 -9.16
C ASP A 164 10.72 -10.80 -9.52
N ASP A 165 10.30 -12.01 -9.15
CA ASP A 165 8.93 -12.50 -9.29
C ASP A 165 8.06 -11.93 -8.16
N ILE A 166 7.21 -10.95 -8.51
CA ILE A 166 6.37 -10.23 -7.55
C ILE A 166 5.28 -11.13 -6.97
N ASP A 167 4.72 -12.05 -7.77
CA ASP A 167 3.73 -13.01 -7.27
C ASP A 167 4.33 -13.90 -6.17
N LYS A 168 5.54 -14.44 -6.40
CA LYS A 168 6.24 -15.22 -5.37
C LYS A 168 6.61 -14.37 -4.16
N LEU A 169 6.98 -13.11 -4.35
CA LEU A 169 7.30 -12.21 -3.25
C LEU A 169 6.10 -12.06 -2.32
N PHE A 170 4.92 -11.77 -2.86
CA PHE A 170 3.70 -11.64 -2.08
C PHE A 170 3.26 -12.97 -1.47
N PHE A 171 3.40 -14.10 -2.19
CA PHE A 171 3.13 -15.42 -1.64
C PHE A 171 3.94 -15.70 -0.36
N TYR A 172 5.27 -15.52 -0.42
CA TYR A 172 6.13 -15.74 0.75
C TYR A 172 5.92 -14.69 1.85
N PHE A 173 5.67 -13.44 1.47
CA PHE A 173 5.38 -12.39 2.43
C PHE A 173 4.13 -12.72 3.26
N MET A 174 3.05 -13.11 2.58
CA MET A 174 1.79 -13.49 3.23
C MET A 174 1.96 -14.75 4.10
N TRP A 175 2.81 -15.70 3.69
CA TRP A 175 3.19 -16.84 4.53
C TRP A 175 3.86 -16.37 5.82
N ILE A 176 4.91 -15.54 5.75
CA ILE A 176 5.65 -15.08 6.93
C ILE A 176 4.75 -14.31 7.91
N CYS A 177 3.82 -13.53 7.38
CA CYS A 177 2.85 -12.77 8.18
C CYS A 177 1.73 -13.64 8.79
N GLY A 178 1.66 -14.94 8.45
CA GLY A 178 0.62 -15.84 8.95
C GLY A 178 -0.77 -15.53 8.38
N SER A 179 -0.84 -14.95 7.19
CA SER A 179 -2.09 -14.48 6.56
C SER A 179 -2.84 -15.56 5.77
N PHE A 180 -2.76 -16.84 6.18
CA PHE A 180 -3.44 -17.98 5.53
C PHE A 180 -4.32 -18.75 6.51
#